data_AF-E2ACB0-F1
#
_entry.id   AF-E2ACB0-F1
#
_cell.length_a   1.000
_cell.length_b   1.000
_cell.length_c   1.000
_cell.angle_alpha   90.00
_cell.angle_beta   90.00
_cell.angle_gamma   90.00
#
_symmetry.space_group_name_H-M   'P 1'
#
loop_
_entity.id
_entity.type
_entity.pdbx_description
1 polymer ?
#
loop_
_entity_poly.entity_id
_entity_poly.type
_entity_poly.pdbx_seq_one_letter_code
_entity_poly.pdbx_strand_id
1 'polypeptide(L)'
;MSEKFLMQKIKKRERTKVTKLKQREEQKDVIGENKTENQKDMEEKIPPESTGCIIMSPTRELSMQTFGVLKELMKYHHHTYGLLMGGANRQTEAQKLEKGINIIVATPGRLLDHLQNTPGFLYKNLQCLVIDEADRILDIGYEEELKQIINILPKRRLTMLFSATQTPKVTTITTLALKKEPIYVGVDDNKEMATVDGLQQGYVACPSEKRFLLLFTFLKKNKKKKIMVFFSSCMSVKYHHELLNYIDLPVMSIHGKQKQTKRTTTFYQFCNASTGILLCTDVAARGLDIPDVDWIVQYDPPDDPKEYIHRVGRTARGEGSSGHALLILRPEELGFLRYLKEARVPVNEYEFSWNKIADIQLQLEKLISKNYFLHQSAKEAFKNYVRAYDSHHLKQVFDIETLDLAKVAKSFGFTVPPAVDLKIGYSKASRPRKRLGGGGFGSYKNINNQNHRWPRHRSRNEN
;
A
#
# COMPACT_ATOMS: atom_id res chain seq x y z
N MET A 1 3.25 -33.52 10.18
CA MET A 1 2.05 -33.04 10.93
C MET A 1 1.97 -31.51 11.14
N SER A 2 2.99 -30.69 10.79
CA SER A 2 2.97 -29.23 11.02
C SER A 2 2.29 -28.40 9.92
N GLU A 3 2.24 -28.90 8.68
CA GLU A 3 1.77 -28.17 7.50
C GLU A 3 0.24 -27.93 7.49
N LYS A 4 -0.56 -28.94 7.84
CA LYS A 4 -2.04 -28.81 7.88
C LYS A 4 -2.52 -27.81 8.94
N PHE A 5 -1.81 -27.68 10.05
CA PHE A 5 -2.20 -26.82 11.18
C PHE A 5 -1.82 -25.34 10.96
N LEU A 6 -0.62 -25.08 10.43
CA LEU A 6 -0.22 -23.75 9.96
C LEU A 6 -1.19 -23.25 8.86
N MET A 7 -1.56 -24.14 7.93
CA MET A 7 -2.55 -23.86 6.89
C MET A 7 -3.96 -23.59 7.43
N GLN A 8 -4.39 -24.25 8.51
CA GLN A 8 -5.72 -24.04 9.10
C GLN A 8 -5.83 -22.70 9.83
N LYS A 9 -4.77 -22.25 10.50
CA LYS A 9 -4.75 -20.93 11.17
C LYS A 9 -4.54 -19.76 10.19
N ILE A 10 -3.71 -19.93 9.16
CA ILE A 10 -3.54 -18.92 8.09
C ILE A 10 -4.84 -18.79 7.28
N LYS A 11 -5.50 -19.90 6.92
CA LYS A 11 -6.81 -19.89 6.24
C LYS A 11 -7.95 -19.26 7.04
N LYS A 12 -7.89 -19.29 8.39
CA LYS A 12 -8.92 -18.66 9.23
C LYS A 12 -8.81 -17.13 9.27
N ARG A 13 -7.67 -16.56 8.85
CA ARG A 13 -7.40 -15.12 8.96
C ARG A 13 -7.55 -14.34 7.67
N GLU A 14 -7.48 -14.98 6.52
CA GLU A 14 -7.66 -14.30 5.24
C GLU A 14 -8.47 -15.15 4.27
N ARG A 15 -9.54 -14.56 3.72
CA ARG A 15 -10.30 -15.12 2.59
C ARG A 15 -9.44 -15.04 1.32
N THR A 16 -8.31 -15.75 1.29
CA THR A 16 -7.30 -15.66 0.22
C THR A 16 -7.43 -16.84 -0.75
N LYS A 17 -7.28 -16.54 -2.04
CA LYS A 17 -7.18 -17.54 -3.12
C LYS A 17 -5.86 -18.28 -2.94
N VAL A 18 -5.92 -19.59 -2.73
CA VAL A 18 -4.75 -20.44 -2.45
C VAL A 18 -4.38 -21.17 -3.72
N THR A 19 -3.18 -20.98 -4.23
CA THR A 19 -2.67 -21.82 -5.30
C THR A 19 -1.75 -22.88 -4.68
N LYS A 20 -2.20 -24.14 -4.64
CA LYS A 20 -1.44 -25.30 -4.11
C LYS A 20 -0.86 -26.12 -5.25
N LEU A 21 0.34 -26.64 -5.10
CA LEU A 21 0.74 -27.84 -5.84
C LEU A 21 0.45 -29.04 -4.93
N LYS A 22 -0.56 -29.88 -5.26
CA LYS A 22 -0.53 -31.25 -4.75
C LYS A 22 0.58 -31.97 -5.52
N GLN A 23 1.58 -32.48 -4.83
CA GLN A 23 2.21 -33.69 -5.34
C GLN A 23 1.12 -34.76 -5.35
N ARG A 24 1.01 -35.45 -6.48
CA ARG A 24 0.04 -36.51 -6.74
C ARG A 24 0.39 -37.70 -5.83
N GLU A 25 0.00 -37.65 -4.57
CA GLU A 25 -0.32 -38.85 -3.81
C GLU A 25 -1.78 -39.16 -4.13
N GLU A 26 -1.96 -40.11 -5.04
CA GLU A 26 -3.24 -40.72 -5.33
C GLU A 26 -3.81 -41.29 -4.03
N GLN A 27 -5.09 -40.99 -3.81
CA GLN A 27 -6.08 -41.90 -3.23
C GLN A 27 -5.57 -43.33 -3.02
N LYS A 28 -4.98 -43.60 -1.86
CA LYS A 28 -4.94 -44.92 -1.25
C LYS A 28 -5.08 -44.74 0.26
N ASP A 29 -6.32 -44.54 0.67
CA ASP A 29 -6.81 -44.98 1.98
C ASP A 29 -8.23 -45.50 1.78
N VAL A 30 -8.32 -46.67 1.16
CA VAL A 30 -9.25 -47.73 1.59
C VAL A 30 -8.41 -48.99 1.70
N ILE A 31 -8.11 -49.35 2.95
CA ILE A 31 -7.91 -50.70 3.52
C ILE A 31 -7.03 -51.66 2.70
N GLY A 32 -5.87 -52.04 3.26
CA GLY A 32 -5.18 -53.28 2.86
C GLY A 32 -3.67 -53.24 3.05
N GLU A 33 -3.18 -54.14 3.89
CA GLU A 33 -1.77 -54.43 4.19
C GLU A 33 -0.92 -54.60 2.91
N ASN A 34 0.22 -53.90 2.84
CA ASN A 34 1.55 -54.41 2.45
C ASN A 34 2.53 -53.24 2.26
N LYS A 35 3.53 -53.15 3.15
CA LYS A 35 4.66 -52.23 3.03
C LYS A 35 5.50 -52.63 1.82
N THR A 36 5.50 -51.80 0.78
CA THR A 36 6.43 -51.90 -0.36
C THR A 36 7.44 -50.75 -0.31
N GLU A 37 8.67 -51.05 -0.70
CA GLU A 37 9.95 -50.35 -0.42
C GLU A 37 10.07 -48.88 -0.87
N ASN A 38 9.02 -48.24 -1.38
CA ASN A 38 9.04 -46.87 -1.91
C ASN A 38 8.72 -45.76 -0.89
N GLN A 39 8.53 -46.09 0.40
CA GLN A 39 8.32 -45.08 1.46
C GLN A 39 9.61 -44.46 2.03
N LYS A 40 10.80 -44.92 1.60
CA LYS A 40 12.09 -44.43 2.13
C LYS A 40 12.57 -43.10 1.54
N ASP A 41 12.03 -42.64 0.41
CA ASP A 41 12.62 -41.53 -0.35
C ASP A 41 11.99 -40.14 -0.10
N MET A 42 11.09 -40.00 0.88
CA MET A 42 10.43 -38.72 1.22
C MET A 42 10.62 -38.26 2.67
N GLU A 43 11.34 -39.03 3.50
CA GLU A 43 11.84 -38.60 4.82
C GLU A 43 13.33 -38.30 4.77
N GLU A 44 13.78 -37.54 3.77
CA GLU A 44 15.10 -36.93 3.86
C GLU A 44 15.04 -35.86 4.97
N LYS A 45 15.45 -36.24 6.19
CA LYS A 45 15.50 -35.36 7.35
C LYS A 45 16.28 -34.11 6.95
N ILE A 46 15.61 -32.96 6.89
CA ILE A 46 16.29 -31.67 6.71
C ILE A 46 17.37 -31.60 7.79
N PRO A 47 18.65 -31.39 7.42
CA PRO A 47 19.69 -31.20 8.41
C PRO A 47 19.24 -30.13 9.41
N PRO A 48 19.41 -30.33 10.73
CA PRO A 48 18.97 -29.36 11.73
C PRO A 48 19.48 -27.94 11.48
N GLU A 49 20.62 -27.83 10.79
CA GLU A 49 21.31 -26.59 10.44
C GLU A 49 20.81 -25.94 9.13
N SER A 50 19.90 -26.59 8.39
CA SER A 50 19.43 -26.11 7.09
C SER A 50 18.02 -25.52 7.15
N THR A 51 17.79 -24.50 6.31
CA THR A 51 16.47 -23.89 6.12
C THR A 51 15.58 -24.77 5.25
N GLY A 52 14.51 -25.26 5.86
CA GLY A 52 13.49 -26.08 5.19
C GLY A 52 12.30 -25.29 4.68
N CYS A 53 11.99 -24.13 5.27
CA CYS A 53 10.85 -23.30 4.88
C CYS A 53 11.18 -21.80 4.88
N ILE A 54 10.75 -21.10 3.84
CA ILE A 54 10.81 -19.64 3.74
C ILE A 54 9.41 -19.09 3.50
N ILE A 55 9.01 -18.11 4.29
CA ILE A 55 7.76 -17.35 4.15
C ILE A 55 8.14 -15.90 3.81
N MET A 56 7.81 -15.46 2.60
CA MET A 56 8.05 -14.09 2.15
C MET A 56 6.78 -13.25 2.28
N SER A 57 6.94 -12.02 2.76
CA SER A 57 5.85 -11.04 2.85
C SER A 57 6.32 -9.67 2.33
N PRO A 58 5.43 -8.83 1.76
CA PRO A 58 5.77 -7.54 1.16
C PRO A 58 6.32 -6.50 2.12
N THR A 59 5.84 -6.49 3.37
CA THR A 59 6.14 -5.45 4.35
C THR A 59 6.72 -6.03 5.63
N ARG A 60 7.51 -5.21 6.33
CA ARG A 60 8.11 -5.58 7.60
C ARG A 60 7.05 -5.88 8.65
N GLU A 61 5.97 -5.10 8.68
CA GLU A 61 4.87 -5.27 9.63
C GLU A 61 4.18 -6.62 9.44
N LEU A 62 3.90 -7.02 8.20
CA LEU A 62 3.30 -8.31 7.91
C LEU A 62 4.27 -9.46 8.26
N SER A 63 5.55 -9.34 7.90
CA SER A 63 6.56 -10.32 8.30
C SER A 63 6.64 -10.46 9.83
N MET A 64 6.56 -9.37 10.59
CA MET A 64 6.54 -9.41 12.06
C MET A 64 5.31 -10.12 12.61
N GLN A 65 4.14 -9.85 12.04
CA GLN A 65 2.89 -10.49 12.44
C GLN A 65 2.93 -12.00 12.18
N THR A 66 3.34 -12.40 10.97
CA THR A 66 3.52 -13.81 10.61
C THR A 66 4.55 -14.49 11.50
N PHE A 67 5.64 -13.79 11.83
CA PHE A 67 6.63 -14.28 12.79
C PHE A 67 6.08 -14.42 14.22
N GLY A 68 5.19 -13.52 14.65
CA GLY A 68 4.49 -13.63 15.94
C GLY A 68 3.62 -14.89 16.01
N VAL A 69 2.85 -15.16 14.95
CA VAL A 69 2.06 -16.39 14.82
C VAL A 69 2.97 -17.62 14.79
N LEU A 70 4.07 -17.57 14.04
CA LEU A 70 5.07 -18.64 14.01
C LEU A 70 5.61 -18.92 15.42
N LYS A 71 5.97 -17.89 16.18
CA LYS A 71 6.48 -18.02 17.56
C LYS A 71 5.48 -18.74 18.47
N GLU A 72 4.20 -18.42 18.37
CA GLU A 72 3.14 -19.10 19.13
C GLU A 72 3.03 -20.60 18.75
N LEU A 73 3.10 -20.90 17.46
CA LEU A 73 3.02 -22.27 16.95
C LEU A 73 4.25 -23.09 17.34
N MET A 74 5.42 -22.46 17.36
CA MET A 74 6.69 -23.11 17.68
C MET A 74 6.92 -23.35 19.17
N LYS A 75 6.00 -22.91 20.05
CA LYS A 75 6.11 -23.08 21.51
C LYS A 75 6.30 -24.55 21.95
N TYR A 76 5.80 -25.50 21.16
CA TYR A 76 5.85 -26.94 21.47
C TYR A 76 6.69 -27.75 20.45
N HIS A 77 7.55 -27.08 19.69
CA HIS A 77 8.36 -27.69 18.63
C HIS A 77 9.84 -27.29 18.75
N HIS A 78 10.75 -28.18 18.36
CA HIS A 78 12.20 -27.98 18.50
C HIS A 78 12.85 -27.30 17.29
N HIS A 79 12.10 -26.90 16.26
CA HIS A 79 12.70 -26.26 15.09
C HIS A 79 13.10 -24.80 15.38
N THR A 80 14.22 -24.38 14.81
CA THR A 80 14.67 -22.99 14.87
C THR A 80 13.91 -22.13 13.86
N TYR A 81 13.65 -20.89 14.23
CA TYR A 81 12.94 -19.95 13.38
C TYR A 81 13.54 -18.54 13.48
N GLY A 82 13.45 -17.79 12.39
CA GLY A 82 14.09 -16.49 12.24
C GLY A 82 13.27 -15.50 11.43
N LEU A 83 13.57 -14.22 11.64
CA LEU A 83 12.95 -13.10 10.94
C LEU A 83 14.05 -12.29 10.25
N LEU A 84 13.95 -12.12 8.93
CA LEU A 84 14.91 -11.36 8.12
C LEU A 84 14.23 -10.15 7.47
N MET A 85 14.57 -8.95 7.94
CA MET A 85 13.93 -7.73 7.44
C MET A 85 14.90 -6.56 7.40
N GLY A 86 14.71 -5.65 6.45
CA GLY A 86 15.51 -4.43 6.40
C GLY A 86 15.42 -3.62 7.69
N GLY A 87 16.51 -2.95 8.06
CA GLY A 87 16.60 -2.12 9.27
C GLY A 87 17.01 -2.87 10.55
N ALA A 88 17.13 -4.21 10.51
CA ALA A 88 17.78 -5.00 11.55
C ALA A 88 19.30 -5.11 11.34
N ASN A 89 20.04 -5.51 12.38
CA ASN A 89 21.49 -5.69 12.29
C ASN A 89 21.83 -6.92 11.45
N ARG A 90 22.49 -6.68 10.30
CA ARG A 90 22.87 -7.70 9.32
C ARG A 90 23.83 -8.74 9.87
N GLN A 91 24.81 -8.31 10.66
CA GLN A 91 25.83 -9.20 11.19
C GLN A 91 25.22 -10.20 12.16
N THR A 92 24.29 -9.74 13.00
CA THR A 92 23.54 -10.60 13.92
C THR A 92 22.65 -11.60 13.17
N GLU A 93 22.02 -11.20 12.06
CA GLU A 93 21.25 -12.10 11.21
C GLU A 93 22.15 -13.14 10.53
N ALA A 94 23.29 -12.73 9.96
CA ALA A 94 24.26 -13.64 9.33
C ALA A 94 24.76 -14.72 10.29
N GLN A 95 25.16 -14.33 11.51
CA GLN A 95 25.60 -15.28 12.55
C GLN A 95 24.50 -16.27 12.94
N LYS A 96 23.23 -15.85 12.94
CA LYS A 96 22.10 -16.76 13.22
C LYS A 96 21.85 -17.71 12.06
N LEU A 97 21.99 -17.24 10.83
CA LEU A 97 21.84 -18.06 9.63
C LEU A 97 22.95 -19.12 9.54
N GLU A 98 24.19 -18.77 9.91
CA GLU A 98 25.32 -19.69 10.00
C GLU A 98 25.11 -20.80 11.03
N LYS A 99 24.42 -20.50 12.14
CA LYS A 99 24.03 -21.51 13.15
C LYS A 99 22.88 -22.42 12.68
N GLY A 100 22.19 -22.04 11.62
CA GLY A 100 21.06 -22.78 11.06
C GLY A 100 19.69 -22.36 11.59
N ILE A 101 18.83 -21.96 10.65
CA ILE A 101 17.43 -21.58 10.91
C ILE A 101 16.52 -22.45 10.05
N ASN A 102 15.62 -23.25 10.64
CA ASN A 102 14.76 -24.14 9.86
C ASN A 102 13.62 -23.41 9.13
N ILE A 103 13.00 -22.41 9.79
CA ILE A 103 11.88 -21.64 9.24
C ILE A 103 12.21 -20.14 9.26
N ILE A 104 12.20 -19.52 8.09
CA ILE A 104 12.49 -18.10 7.94
C ILE A 104 11.24 -17.34 7.50
N VAL A 105 10.93 -16.25 8.18
CA VAL A 105 10.00 -15.22 7.69
C VAL A 105 10.83 -14.04 7.21
N ALA A 106 10.58 -13.52 6.00
CA ALA A 106 11.43 -12.48 5.43
C ALA A 106 10.72 -11.49 4.51
N THR A 107 11.30 -10.29 4.38
CA THR A 107 11.02 -9.36 3.27
C THR A 107 11.95 -9.65 2.08
N PRO A 108 11.50 -9.52 0.81
CA PRO A 108 12.27 -9.92 -0.38
C PRO A 108 13.68 -9.35 -0.44
N GLY A 109 13.85 -8.03 -0.34
CA GLY A 109 15.17 -7.40 -0.47
C GLY A 109 16.19 -7.87 0.56
N ARG A 110 15.78 -8.10 1.83
CA ARG A 110 16.69 -8.60 2.86
C ARG A 110 17.03 -10.08 2.70
N LEU A 111 16.06 -10.88 2.26
CA LEU A 111 16.31 -12.28 1.94
C LEU A 111 17.32 -12.41 0.81
N LEU A 112 17.16 -11.62 -0.26
CA LEU A 112 18.07 -11.63 -1.40
C LEU A 112 19.51 -11.26 -1.01
N ASP A 113 19.69 -10.21 -0.20
CA ASP A 113 20.99 -9.84 0.36
C ASP A 113 21.65 -11.03 1.08
N HIS A 114 20.92 -11.74 1.95
CA HIS A 114 21.48 -12.90 2.63
C HIS A 114 21.78 -14.07 1.70
N LEU A 115 20.92 -14.35 0.70
CA LEU A 115 21.14 -15.40 -0.28
C LEU A 115 22.40 -15.17 -1.12
N GLN A 116 22.73 -13.93 -1.43
CA GLN A 116 23.89 -13.55 -2.25
C GLN A 116 25.17 -13.40 -1.44
N ASN A 117 25.07 -12.87 -0.22
CA ASN A 117 26.21 -12.32 0.50
C ASN A 117 26.43 -12.96 1.89
N THR A 118 25.83 -14.11 2.19
CA THR A 118 26.06 -14.85 3.46
C THR A 118 26.55 -16.27 3.16
N PRO A 119 27.88 -16.50 3.17
CA PRO A 119 28.46 -17.78 2.75
C PRO A 119 27.95 -19.00 3.53
N GLY A 120 27.69 -18.87 4.84
CA GLY A 120 27.22 -19.97 5.68
C GLY A 120 25.69 -20.14 5.70
N PHE A 121 24.95 -19.48 4.83
CA PHE A 121 23.49 -19.66 4.77
C PHE A 121 23.12 -20.95 4.01
N LEU A 122 22.67 -21.98 4.75
CA LEU A 122 22.32 -23.29 4.20
C LEU A 122 20.85 -23.41 3.74
N TYR A 123 20.56 -22.96 2.52
CA TYR A 123 19.23 -23.00 1.90
C TYR A 123 19.04 -24.08 0.82
N LYS A 124 20.05 -24.92 0.55
CA LYS A 124 20.00 -25.93 -0.52
C LYS A 124 18.95 -27.03 -0.31
N ASN A 125 18.55 -27.28 0.94
CA ASN A 125 17.53 -28.28 1.30
C ASN A 125 16.14 -27.68 1.50
N LEU A 126 15.86 -26.51 0.90
CA LEU A 126 14.58 -25.84 1.02
C LEU A 126 13.45 -26.72 0.47
N GLN A 127 12.50 -27.08 1.32
CA GLN A 127 11.34 -27.90 0.97
C GLN A 127 10.12 -27.04 0.63
N CYS A 128 9.98 -25.86 1.25
CA CYS A 128 8.79 -25.03 1.12
C CYS A 128 9.11 -23.55 0.92
N LEU A 129 8.48 -22.93 -0.08
CA LEU A 129 8.46 -21.48 -0.29
C LEU A 129 7.02 -20.98 -0.24
N VAL A 130 6.74 -20.05 0.66
CA VAL A 130 5.46 -19.35 0.75
C VAL A 130 5.66 -17.91 0.31
N ILE A 131 4.86 -17.46 -0.65
CA ILE A 131 4.81 -16.07 -1.11
C ILE A 131 3.46 -15.51 -0.67
N ASP A 132 3.49 -14.64 0.33
CA ASP A 132 2.31 -14.02 0.91
C ASP A 132 2.08 -12.61 0.35
N GLU A 133 0.81 -12.23 0.14
CA GLU A 133 0.40 -10.96 -0.49
C GLU A 133 1.21 -10.64 -1.78
N ALA A 134 1.23 -11.60 -2.71
CA ALA A 134 2.12 -11.58 -3.88
C ALA A 134 1.87 -10.41 -4.84
N ASP A 135 0.61 -9.99 -5.02
CA ASP A 135 0.26 -8.77 -5.74
C ASP A 135 0.94 -7.54 -5.13
N ARG A 136 0.92 -7.43 -3.80
CA ARG A 136 1.54 -6.31 -3.10
C ARG A 136 3.06 -6.31 -3.18
N ILE A 137 3.71 -7.48 -3.22
CA ILE A 137 5.16 -7.57 -3.46
C ILE A 137 5.51 -6.88 -4.79
N LEU A 138 4.64 -7.01 -5.79
CA LEU A 138 4.85 -6.44 -7.12
C LEU A 138 4.51 -4.96 -7.21
N ASP A 139 3.47 -4.51 -6.53
CA ASP A 139 3.13 -3.08 -6.47
C ASP A 139 4.24 -2.25 -5.82
N ILE A 140 4.94 -2.81 -4.82
CA ILE A 140 6.08 -2.14 -4.16
C ILE A 140 7.32 -2.11 -5.07
N GLY A 141 7.34 -2.90 -6.14
CA GLY A 141 8.44 -2.96 -7.10
C GLY A 141 9.48 -4.03 -6.80
N TYR A 142 9.19 -5.03 -5.96
CA TYR A 142 10.11 -6.15 -5.67
C TYR A 142 10.08 -7.28 -6.71
N GLU A 143 9.65 -6.98 -7.94
CA GLU A 143 9.51 -7.98 -9.00
C GLU A 143 10.85 -8.63 -9.34
N GLU A 144 11.90 -7.83 -9.50
CA GLU A 144 13.23 -8.32 -9.89
C GLU A 144 13.90 -9.08 -8.75
N GLU A 145 13.76 -8.61 -7.51
CA GLU A 145 14.26 -9.33 -6.34
C GLU A 145 13.57 -10.69 -6.19
N LEU A 146 12.25 -10.74 -6.40
CA LEU A 146 11.51 -11.99 -6.31
C LEU A 146 11.95 -12.99 -7.38
N LYS A 147 12.16 -12.54 -8.63
CA LYS A 147 12.71 -13.38 -9.71
C LYS A 147 14.08 -13.94 -9.34
N GLN A 148 14.98 -13.11 -8.82
CA GLN A 148 16.31 -13.54 -8.40
C GLN A 148 16.26 -14.55 -7.26
N ILE A 149 15.44 -14.30 -6.23
CA ILE A 149 15.23 -15.25 -5.12
C ILE A 149 14.75 -16.60 -5.64
N ILE A 150 13.72 -16.59 -6.50
CA ILE A 150 13.15 -17.83 -7.07
C ILE A 150 14.22 -18.63 -7.83
N ASN A 151 15.09 -17.95 -8.57
CA ASN A 151 16.18 -18.53 -9.36
C ASN A 151 17.33 -19.09 -8.52
N ILE A 152 17.68 -18.43 -7.41
CA ILE A 152 18.73 -18.87 -6.49
C ILE A 152 18.28 -20.11 -5.68
N LEU A 153 17.02 -20.10 -5.23
CA LEU A 153 16.51 -21.15 -4.36
C LEU A 153 16.32 -22.50 -5.09
N PRO A 154 16.38 -23.65 -4.38
CA PRO A 154 16.26 -24.98 -4.97
C PRO A 154 14.98 -25.20 -5.78
N LYS A 155 15.11 -25.76 -6.99
CA LYS A 155 13.97 -25.98 -7.91
C LYS A 155 12.99 -27.05 -7.44
N ARG A 156 13.46 -28.06 -6.68
CA ARG A 156 12.62 -29.12 -6.10
C ARG A 156 12.12 -28.66 -4.73
N ARG A 157 11.01 -27.93 -4.73
CA ARG A 157 10.33 -27.44 -3.52
C ARG A 157 8.83 -27.33 -3.75
N LEU A 158 8.06 -27.39 -2.68
CA LEU A 158 6.66 -26.96 -2.66
C LEU A 158 6.62 -25.44 -2.64
N THR A 159 5.87 -24.82 -3.56
CA THR A 159 5.66 -23.37 -3.55
C THR A 159 4.19 -23.07 -3.40
N MET A 160 3.85 -22.15 -2.50
CA MET A 160 2.50 -21.66 -2.26
C MET A 160 2.48 -20.16 -2.48
N LEU A 161 1.49 -19.69 -3.24
CA LEU A 161 1.29 -18.28 -3.52
C LEU A 161 -0.09 -17.88 -2.99
N PHE A 162 -0.08 -16.84 -2.15
CA PHE A 162 -1.26 -16.20 -1.58
C PHE A 162 -1.35 -14.78 -2.15
N SER A 163 -2.51 -14.46 -2.71
CA SER A 163 -2.78 -13.14 -3.28
C SER A 163 -4.27 -12.89 -3.22
N ALA A 164 -4.67 -11.67 -2.87
CA ALA A 164 -6.07 -11.26 -2.92
C ALA A 164 -6.53 -11.07 -4.38
N THR A 165 -5.61 -10.63 -5.24
CA THR A 165 -5.92 -10.31 -6.63
C THR A 165 -5.13 -11.17 -7.62
N GLN A 166 -5.70 -11.37 -8.81
CA GLN A 166 -5.01 -11.93 -9.96
C GLN A 166 -4.75 -10.82 -10.97
N THR A 167 -3.49 -10.44 -11.12
CA THR A 167 -3.04 -9.53 -12.17
C THR A 167 -2.14 -10.29 -13.13
N PRO A 168 -1.97 -9.82 -14.38
CA PRO A 168 -1.03 -10.44 -15.32
C PRO A 168 0.37 -10.60 -14.73
N LYS A 169 0.84 -9.62 -13.95
CA LYS A 169 2.15 -9.68 -13.26
C LYS A 169 2.22 -10.81 -12.24
N VAL A 170 1.17 -11.00 -11.43
CA VAL A 170 1.06 -12.13 -10.49
C VAL A 170 1.09 -13.45 -11.25
N THR A 171 0.39 -13.55 -12.39
CA THR A 171 0.41 -14.73 -13.24
C THR A 171 1.81 -15.03 -13.78
N THR A 172 2.56 -14.02 -14.24
CA THR A 172 3.95 -14.20 -14.70
C THR A 172 4.84 -14.81 -13.62
N ILE A 173 4.75 -14.33 -12.39
CA ILE A 173 5.51 -14.89 -11.27
C ILE A 173 5.00 -16.25 -10.85
N THR A 174 3.69 -16.47 -10.93
CA THR A 174 3.10 -17.79 -10.69
C THR A 174 3.72 -18.81 -11.65
N THR A 175 3.84 -18.48 -12.94
CA THR A 175 4.48 -19.33 -13.94
C THR A 175 5.97 -19.54 -13.67
N LEU A 176 6.68 -18.51 -13.21
CA LEU A 176 8.10 -18.63 -12.87
C LEU A 176 8.34 -19.48 -11.62
N ALA A 177 7.51 -19.29 -10.59
CA ALA A 177 7.63 -19.94 -9.29
C ALA A 177 7.07 -21.37 -9.28
N LEU A 178 6.02 -21.64 -10.07
CA LEU A 178 5.30 -22.91 -10.13
C LEU A 178 5.59 -23.60 -11.47
N LYS A 179 6.50 -24.59 -11.44
CA LYS A 179 6.92 -25.33 -12.64
C LYS A 179 5.90 -26.34 -13.17
N LYS A 180 4.95 -26.77 -12.34
CA LYS A 180 3.87 -27.70 -12.69
C LYS A 180 2.55 -26.96 -12.66
N GLU A 181 1.55 -27.48 -13.36
CA GLU A 181 0.19 -26.94 -13.33
C GLU A 181 -0.27 -26.79 -11.88
N PRO A 182 -0.52 -25.56 -11.44
CA PRO A 182 -0.89 -25.34 -10.06
C PRO A 182 -2.37 -25.62 -9.84
N ILE A 183 -2.71 -26.18 -8.68
CA ILE A 183 -4.10 -26.29 -8.24
C ILE A 183 -4.52 -24.93 -7.71
N TYR A 184 -5.35 -24.26 -8.48
CA TYR A 184 -6.01 -23.05 -8.04
C TYR A 184 -7.16 -23.39 -7.07
N VAL A 185 -7.17 -22.75 -5.90
CA VAL A 185 -8.22 -22.87 -4.89
C VAL A 185 -8.75 -21.45 -4.63
N GLY A 186 -9.71 -21.01 -5.45
CA GLY A 186 -10.45 -19.79 -5.23
C GLY A 186 -11.61 -20.02 -4.25
N VAL A 187 -11.69 -19.23 -3.18
CA VAL A 187 -12.76 -19.35 -2.17
C VAL A 187 -14.01 -18.55 -2.56
N ASP A 188 -13.92 -17.59 -3.50
CA ASP A 188 -14.92 -16.53 -3.66
C ASP A 188 -15.24 -16.13 -5.11
N ASP A 189 -15.10 -17.01 -6.10
CA ASP A 189 -15.40 -16.64 -7.51
C ASP A 189 -16.92 -16.48 -7.80
N ASN A 190 -17.80 -16.92 -6.89
CA ASN A 190 -19.26 -16.91 -7.04
C ASN A 190 -20.02 -15.90 -6.15
N LYS A 191 -19.35 -15.00 -5.42
CA LYS A 191 -20.06 -14.00 -4.59
C LYS A 191 -20.58 -12.80 -5.41
N GLU A 192 -21.78 -12.35 -5.05
CA GLU A 192 -22.41 -11.15 -5.63
C GLU A 192 -21.70 -9.85 -5.24
N MET A 193 -21.04 -9.81 -4.07
CA MET A 193 -20.34 -8.63 -3.54
C MET A 193 -18.86 -8.93 -3.26
N ALA A 194 -17.99 -7.96 -3.52
CA ALA A 194 -16.54 -8.07 -3.32
C ALA A 194 -16.07 -7.71 -1.89
N THR A 195 -17.01 -7.35 -1.00
CA THR A 195 -16.72 -6.89 0.38
C THR A 195 -17.27 -7.87 1.41
N VAL A 196 -16.79 -7.77 2.66
CA VAL A 196 -17.18 -8.71 3.73
C VAL A 196 -18.61 -8.50 4.21
N ASP A 197 -19.25 -9.60 4.59
CA ASP A 197 -20.60 -9.60 5.15
C ASP A 197 -20.60 -8.83 6.49
N GLY A 198 -21.57 -7.93 6.71
CA GLY A 198 -21.65 -7.09 7.92
C GLY A 198 -20.94 -5.73 7.83
N LEU A 199 -20.31 -5.42 6.70
CA LEU A 199 -19.72 -4.12 6.43
C LEU A 199 -20.75 -3.13 5.84
N GLN A 200 -20.98 -2.02 6.54
CA GLN A 200 -21.81 -0.92 6.05
C GLN A 200 -20.92 0.15 5.40
N GLN A 201 -21.14 0.42 4.12
CA GLN A 201 -20.26 1.29 3.33
C GLN A 201 -21.05 2.45 2.76
N GLY A 202 -20.48 3.63 2.88
CA GLY A 202 -21.05 4.80 2.24
C GLY A 202 -20.03 5.86 1.92
N TYR A 203 -20.48 6.84 1.14
CA TYR A 203 -19.68 7.98 0.71
C TYR A 203 -20.34 9.30 1.13
N VAL A 204 -19.54 10.36 1.18
CA VAL A 204 -20.00 11.74 1.31
C VAL A 204 -19.34 12.57 0.23
N ALA A 205 -20.15 13.32 -0.52
CA ALA A 205 -19.68 14.37 -1.40
C ALA A 205 -19.30 15.62 -0.58
N CYS A 206 -18.01 15.93 -0.51
CA CYS A 206 -17.46 17.01 0.30
C CYS A 206 -16.62 17.96 -0.56
N PRO A 207 -16.97 19.25 -0.64
CA PRO A 207 -16.10 20.28 -1.22
C PRO A 207 -14.72 20.29 -0.53
N SER A 208 -13.66 20.52 -1.30
CA SER A 208 -12.27 20.45 -0.83
C SER A 208 -12.02 21.24 0.45
N GLU A 209 -12.51 22.47 0.51
CA GLU A 209 -12.30 23.40 1.62
C GLU A 209 -12.93 22.95 2.94
N LYS A 210 -13.96 22.07 2.89
CA LYS A 210 -14.64 21.57 4.08
C LYS A 210 -14.19 20.17 4.52
N ARG A 211 -13.31 19.50 3.75
CA ARG A 211 -12.90 18.10 4.02
C ARG A 211 -12.32 17.92 5.41
N PHE A 212 -11.41 18.81 5.83
CA PHE A 212 -10.82 18.71 7.16
C PHE A 212 -11.86 18.94 8.28
N LEU A 213 -12.77 19.90 8.09
CA LEU A 213 -13.83 20.19 9.08
C LEU A 213 -14.75 18.98 9.26
N LEU A 214 -15.09 18.29 8.17
CA LEU A 214 -15.85 17.04 8.19
C LEU A 214 -15.09 15.96 8.98
N LEU A 215 -13.81 15.72 8.65
CA LEU A 215 -12.99 14.72 9.35
C LEU A 215 -12.88 15.04 10.84
N PHE A 216 -12.55 16.28 11.21
CA PHE A 216 -12.42 16.70 12.60
C PHE A 216 -13.73 16.49 13.36
N THR A 217 -14.86 16.88 12.78
CA THR A 217 -16.18 16.69 13.39
C THR A 217 -16.50 15.22 13.58
N PHE A 218 -16.21 14.39 12.57
CA PHE A 218 -16.42 12.95 12.61
C PHE A 218 -15.60 12.29 13.72
N LEU A 219 -14.30 12.59 13.80
CA LEU A 219 -13.41 12.03 14.81
C LEU A 219 -13.78 12.52 16.22
N LYS A 220 -14.18 13.78 16.36
CA LYS A 220 -14.61 14.35 17.65
C LYS A 220 -15.88 13.69 18.19
N LYS A 221 -16.81 13.29 17.31
CA LYS A 221 -18.03 12.55 17.70
C LYS A 221 -17.75 11.09 18.05
N ASN A 222 -16.77 10.48 17.39
CA ASN A 222 -16.47 9.05 17.52
C ASN A 222 -15.20 8.77 18.37
N LYS A 223 -14.83 9.63 19.32
CA LYS A 223 -13.60 9.45 20.14
C LYS A 223 -13.53 8.13 20.92
N LYS A 224 -14.68 7.53 21.24
CA LYS A 224 -14.79 6.26 21.97
C LYS A 224 -14.76 5.03 21.06
N LYS A 225 -14.44 5.19 19.77
CA LYS A 225 -14.42 4.14 18.77
C LYS A 225 -13.00 3.88 18.31
N LYS A 226 -12.77 2.71 17.73
CA LYS A 226 -11.51 2.37 17.08
C LYS A 226 -11.61 2.69 15.59
N ILE A 227 -10.84 3.67 15.13
CA ILE A 227 -10.98 4.29 13.82
C ILE A 227 -9.64 4.26 13.09
N MET A 228 -9.65 3.87 11.82
CA MET A 228 -8.52 4.06 10.92
C MET A 228 -8.87 5.11 9.87
N VAL A 229 -7.94 6.03 9.62
CA VAL A 229 -8.09 7.10 8.63
C VAL A 229 -6.99 6.98 7.58
N PHE A 230 -7.37 6.74 6.34
CA PHE A 230 -6.46 6.58 5.21
C PHE A 230 -6.20 7.89 4.48
N PHE A 231 -4.93 8.18 4.23
CA PHE A 231 -4.44 9.32 3.46
C PHE A 231 -3.56 8.85 2.30
N SER A 232 -3.56 9.63 1.22
CA SER A 232 -2.77 9.42 0.01
C SER A 232 -1.26 9.60 0.21
N SER A 233 -0.85 10.43 1.19
CA SER A 233 0.54 10.86 1.36
C SER A 233 1.05 10.75 2.79
N CYS A 234 2.30 10.31 2.94
CA CYS A 234 3.01 10.27 4.23
C CYS A 234 3.07 11.65 4.90
N MET A 235 3.19 12.73 4.12
CA MET A 235 3.27 14.09 4.67
C MET A 235 1.90 14.58 5.13
N SER A 236 0.82 14.16 4.46
CA SER A 236 -0.54 14.37 4.94
C SER A 236 -0.76 13.67 6.29
N VAL A 237 -0.36 12.41 6.43
CA VAL A 237 -0.44 11.70 7.72
C VAL A 237 0.34 12.44 8.82
N LYS A 238 1.57 12.87 8.53
CA LYS A 238 2.42 13.60 9.49
C LYS A 238 1.75 14.90 9.95
N TYR A 239 1.32 15.74 9.00
CA TYR A 239 0.67 17.02 9.30
C TYR A 239 -0.62 16.84 10.10
N HIS A 240 -1.52 15.95 9.68
CA HIS A 240 -2.78 15.73 10.40
C HIS A 240 -2.55 15.13 11.79
N HIS A 241 -1.52 14.28 11.96
CA HIS A 241 -1.14 13.79 13.28
C HIS A 241 -0.66 14.92 14.20
N GLU A 242 0.21 15.81 13.72
CA GLU A 242 0.71 16.95 14.49
C GLU A 242 -0.43 17.93 14.82
N LEU A 243 -1.26 18.26 13.84
CA LEU A 243 -2.39 19.18 13.99
C LEU A 243 -3.43 18.64 14.98
N LEU A 244 -3.87 17.39 14.83
CA LEU A 244 -4.91 16.82 15.68
C LEU A 244 -4.45 16.67 17.13
N ASN A 245 -3.19 16.27 17.35
CA ASN A 245 -2.62 16.25 18.71
C ASN A 245 -2.47 17.65 19.31
N TYR A 246 -2.19 18.68 18.50
CA TYR A 246 -2.13 20.07 18.97
C TYR A 246 -3.49 20.60 19.44
N ILE A 247 -4.59 20.13 18.85
CA ILE A 247 -5.96 20.53 19.21
C ILE A 247 -6.65 19.54 20.16
N ASP A 248 -5.87 18.81 20.96
CA ASP A 248 -6.33 17.86 21.98
C ASP A 248 -7.25 16.75 21.43
N LEU A 249 -6.95 16.26 20.23
CA LEU A 249 -7.49 15.02 19.68
C LEU A 249 -6.36 13.99 19.57
N PRO A 250 -6.24 13.07 20.56
CA PRO A 250 -5.19 12.06 20.55
C PRO A 250 -5.31 11.15 19.34
N VAL A 251 -4.27 11.16 18.50
CA VAL A 251 -4.19 10.31 17.31
C VAL A 251 -2.83 9.65 17.21
N MET A 252 -2.82 8.40 16.75
CA MET A 252 -1.63 7.64 16.37
C MET A 252 -1.38 7.76 14.86
N SER A 253 -0.15 7.52 14.41
CA SER A 253 0.15 7.55 12.97
C SER A 253 1.13 6.46 12.53
N ILE A 254 0.86 5.87 11.36
CA ILE A 254 1.73 4.90 10.68
C ILE A 254 1.90 5.30 9.20
N HIS A 255 3.13 5.56 8.77
CA HIS A 255 3.44 5.82 7.36
C HIS A 255 4.87 5.41 7.01
N GLY A 256 5.16 5.22 5.71
CA GLY A 256 6.42 4.63 5.23
C GLY A 256 7.70 5.41 5.57
N LYS A 257 7.61 6.73 5.79
CA LYS A 257 8.76 7.57 6.20
C LYS A 257 9.11 7.49 7.71
N GLN A 258 8.34 6.78 8.53
CA GLN A 258 8.67 6.63 9.95
C GLN A 258 9.76 5.58 10.16
N LYS A 259 10.57 5.76 11.22
CA LYS A 259 11.50 4.73 11.69
C LYS A 259 10.74 3.45 12.05
N GLN A 260 11.32 2.29 11.73
CA GLN A 260 10.68 0.99 11.93
C GLN A 260 10.23 0.76 13.37
N THR A 261 11.10 1.06 14.35
CA THR A 261 10.78 0.91 15.77
C THR A 261 9.50 1.66 16.15
N LYS A 262 9.33 2.90 15.67
CA LYS A 262 8.12 3.69 15.94
C LYS A 262 6.89 3.07 15.29
N ARG A 263 6.99 2.61 14.04
CA ARG A 263 5.87 1.95 13.33
C ARG A 263 5.40 0.70 14.08
N THR A 264 6.35 -0.14 14.49
CA THR A 264 6.09 -1.35 15.28
C THR A 264 5.44 -1.03 16.62
N THR A 265 5.97 -0.08 17.39
CA THR A 265 5.39 0.31 18.68
C THR A 265 3.97 0.83 18.51
N THR A 266 3.74 1.75 17.58
CA THR A 266 2.40 2.31 17.31
C THR A 266 1.43 1.23 16.84
N PHE A 267 1.87 0.29 16.00
CA PHE A 267 1.05 -0.81 15.51
C PHE A 267 0.53 -1.67 16.67
N TYR A 268 1.43 -2.15 17.54
CA TYR A 268 1.02 -2.95 18.69
C TYR A 268 0.19 -2.15 19.70
N GLN A 269 0.53 -0.88 19.91
CA GLN A 269 -0.27 0.00 20.76
C GLN A 269 -1.72 0.12 20.24
N PHE A 270 -1.91 0.30 18.93
CA PHE A 270 -3.24 0.39 18.34
C PHE A 270 -3.96 -0.96 18.34
N CYS A 271 -3.27 -2.07 18.07
CA CYS A 271 -3.88 -3.40 18.11
C CYS A 271 -4.43 -3.71 19.51
N ASN A 272 -3.66 -3.40 20.56
CA ASN A 272 -4.03 -3.64 21.96
C ASN A 272 -5.04 -2.63 22.52
N ALA A 273 -5.25 -1.50 21.84
CA ALA A 273 -6.21 -0.50 22.26
C ALA A 273 -7.65 -0.92 21.91
N SER A 274 -8.57 -0.75 22.85
CA SER A 274 -10.02 -0.93 22.62
C SER A 274 -10.63 0.25 21.85
N THR A 275 -10.05 1.44 21.98
CA THR A 275 -10.48 2.66 21.30
C THR A 275 -9.27 3.47 20.85
N GLY A 276 -9.40 4.25 19.77
CA GLY A 276 -8.33 5.11 19.33
C GLY A 276 -8.44 5.45 17.85
N ILE A 277 -7.67 6.44 17.41
CA ILE A 277 -7.65 6.88 16.02
C ILE A 277 -6.25 6.64 15.47
N LEU A 278 -6.15 5.89 14.38
CA LEU A 278 -4.92 5.64 13.64
C LEU A 278 -4.97 6.34 12.27
N LEU A 279 -4.07 7.28 12.04
CA LEU A 279 -3.85 7.89 10.72
C LEU A 279 -2.81 7.09 9.95
N CYS A 280 -3.12 6.65 8.73
CA CYS A 280 -2.21 5.82 7.96
C CYS A 280 -2.27 6.06 6.45
N THR A 281 -1.21 5.62 5.76
CA THR A 281 -1.25 5.39 4.31
C THR A 281 -1.52 3.92 4.01
N ASP A 282 -1.53 3.53 2.74
CA ASP A 282 -1.76 2.14 2.28
C ASP A 282 -0.72 1.12 2.76
N VAL A 283 0.32 1.56 3.47
CA VAL A 283 1.22 0.67 4.18
C VAL A 283 0.51 -0.14 5.28
N ALA A 284 -0.62 0.36 5.80
CA ALA A 284 -1.45 -0.32 6.79
C ALA A 284 -2.73 -0.97 6.22
N ALA A 285 -2.95 -0.88 4.90
CA ALA A 285 -4.17 -1.36 4.26
C ALA A 285 -4.20 -2.87 3.99
N ARG A 286 -3.04 -3.55 3.90
CA ARG A 286 -2.92 -4.95 3.46
C ARG A 286 -2.20 -5.82 4.49
N GLY A 287 -2.60 -7.08 4.62
CA GLY A 287 -2.03 -8.09 5.52
C GLY A 287 -2.05 -7.83 7.04
N LEU A 288 -2.13 -6.59 7.50
CA LEU A 288 -2.10 -6.27 8.93
C LEU A 288 -3.38 -6.68 9.65
N ASP A 289 -3.22 -7.51 10.67
CA ASP A 289 -4.25 -7.99 11.55
C ASP A 289 -4.51 -6.96 12.65
N ILE A 290 -5.49 -6.10 12.39
CA ILE A 290 -5.93 -5.08 13.33
C ILE A 290 -7.33 -5.49 13.80
N PRO A 291 -7.47 -5.95 15.06
CA PRO A 291 -8.75 -6.43 15.57
C PRO A 291 -9.70 -5.27 15.89
N ASP A 292 -11.00 -5.54 15.77
CA ASP A 292 -12.10 -4.73 16.30
C ASP A 292 -12.12 -3.25 15.87
N VAL A 293 -11.76 -2.97 14.62
CA VAL A 293 -11.89 -1.62 14.06
C VAL A 293 -13.36 -1.32 13.79
N ASP A 294 -13.92 -0.27 14.38
CA ASP A 294 -15.31 0.14 14.16
C ASP A 294 -15.51 0.86 12.82
N TRP A 295 -14.56 1.73 12.46
CA TRP A 295 -14.67 2.64 11.32
C TRP A 295 -13.40 2.70 10.48
N ILE A 296 -13.59 2.60 9.17
CA ILE A 296 -12.59 2.92 8.16
C ILE A 296 -12.99 4.22 7.45
N VAL A 297 -12.21 5.28 7.67
CA VAL A 297 -12.40 6.56 6.99
C VAL A 297 -11.36 6.66 5.87
N GLN A 298 -11.81 6.72 4.63
CA GLN A 298 -10.96 6.99 3.48
C GLN A 298 -11.02 8.49 3.24
N TYR A 299 -10.14 9.22 3.95
CA TYR A 299 -10.09 10.67 3.87
C TYR A 299 -9.68 11.10 2.47
N ASP A 300 -8.67 10.43 1.91
CA ASP A 300 -8.36 10.47 0.49
C ASP A 300 -8.85 9.17 -0.17
N PRO A 301 -9.59 9.24 -1.30
CA PRO A 301 -9.98 8.05 -2.03
C PRO A 301 -8.74 7.30 -2.54
N PRO A 302 -8.80 5.97 -2.64
CA PRO A 302 -7.78 5.20 -3.34
C PRO A 302 -7.90 5.44 -4.86
N ASP A 303 -6.81 5.17 -5.59
CA ASP A 303 -6.79 5.30 -7.05
C ASP A 303 -7.27 4.04 -7.79
N ASP A 304 -7.45 2.92 -7.07
CA ASP A 304 -7.95 1.63 -7.57
C ASP A 304 -9.03 1.05 -6.62
N PRO A 305 -10.19 0.59 -7.15
CA PRO A 305 -11.18 -0.18 -6.39
C PRO A 305 -10.62 -1.36 -5.57
N LYS A 306 -9.53 -2.00 -6.01
CA LYS A 306 -8.90 -3.07 -5.23
C LYS A 306 -8.35 -2.53 -3.91
N GLU A 307 -7.66 -1.39 -3.94
CA GLU A 307 -7.16 -0.74 -2.73
C GLU A 307 -8.29 -0.36 -1.78
N TYR A 308 -9.42 0.11 -2.32
CA TYR A 308 -10.63 0.34 -1.54
C TYR A 308 -11.03 -0.92 -0.75
N ILE A 309 -11.15 -2.06 -1.42
CA ILE A 309 -11.55 -3.34 -0.81
C ILE A 309 -10.56 -3.73 0.30
N HIS A 310 -9.26 -3.55 0.09
CA HIS A 310 -8.24 -3.83 1.10
C HIS A 310 -8.35 -2.95 2.34
N ARG A 311 -8.55 -1.63 2.14
CA ARG A 311 -8.72 -0.65 3.21
C ARG A 311 -9.93 -0.99 4.08
N VAL A 312 -11.10 -1.20 3.45
CA VAL A 312 -12.32 -1.52 4.19
C VAL A 312 -12.29 -2.92 4.80
N GLY A 313 -11.53 -3.84 4.21
CA GLY A 313 -11.24 -5.16 4.78
C GLY A 313 -10.41 -5.14 6.06
N ARG A 314 -10.09 -3.96 6.63
CA ARG A 314 -9.53 -3.81 7.99
C ARG A 314 -10.59 -3.80 9.10
N THR A 315 -11.86 -3.59 8.76
CA THR A 315 -13.01 -3.71 9.69
C THR A 315 -13.84 -4.95 9.34
N ALA A 316 -14.89 -5.23 10.13
CA ALA A 316 -15.78 -6.38 9.96
C ALA A 316 -15.01 -7.70 9.73
N ARG A 317 -13.94 -7.89 10.53
CA ARG A 317 -13.09 -9.08 10.49
C ARG A 317 -13.64 -10.13 11.45
N GLY A 318 -13.80 -11.36 10.99
CA GLY A 318 -14.34 -12.47 11.79
C GLY A 318 -15.85 -12.65 11.63
N GLU A 319 -16.33 -13.84 11.98
CA GLU A 319 -17.73 -14.20 11.84
C GLU A 319 -18.59 -13.43 12.87
N GLY A 320 -19.65 -12.77 12.40
CA GLY A 320 -20.56 -11.99 13.25
C GLY A 320 -20.08 -10.59 13.63
N SER A 321 -18.95 -10.10 13.12
CA SER A 321 -18.51 -8.74 13.36
C SER A 321 -19.13 -7.74 12.37
N SER A 322 -19.37 -6.51 12.84
CA SER A 322 -19.90 -5.41 12.03
C SER A 322 -18.87 -4.30 11.92
N GLY A 323 -18.87 -3.60 10.79
CA GLY A 323 -17.93 -2.53 10.51
C GLY A 323 -18.55 -1.45 9.66
N HIS A 324 -17.99 -0.25 9.71
CA HIS A 324 -18.44 0.85 8.88
C HIS A 324 -17.29 1.42 8.05
N ALA A 325 -17.58 1.83 6.82
CA ALA A 325 -16.65 2.53 5.96
C ALA A 325 -17.26 3.84 5.46
N LEU A 326 -16.47 4.92 5.54
CA LEU A 326 -16.79 6.24 5.02
C LEU A 326 -15.77 6.63 3.96
N LEU A 327 -16.23 6.86 2.74
CA LEU A 327 -15.44 7.40 1.64
C LEU A 327 -15.72 8.90 1.47
N ILE A 328 -14.71 9.73 1.56
CA ILE A 328 -14.86 11.17 1.31
C ILE A 328 -14.43 11.45 -0.13
N LEU A 329 -15.36 11.94 -0.95
CA LEU A 329 -15.12 12.30 -2.35
C LEU A 329 -15.39 13.77 -2.57
N ARG A 330 -14.60 14.40 -3.44
CA ARG A 330 -15.00 15.68 -4.02
C ARG A 330 -16.15 15.48 -5.02
N PRO A 331 -16.97 16.52 -5.30
CA PRO A 331 -18.01 16.43 -6.32
C PRO A 331 -17.47 15.97 -7.68
N GLU A 332 -16.25 16.37 -8.05
CA GLU A 332 -15.60 15.97 -9.30
C GLU A 332 -15.12 14.50 -9.30
N GLU A 333 -14.96 13.89 -8.12
CA GLU A 333 -14.46 12.52 -7.95
C GLU A 333 -15.61 11.48 -7.92
N LEU A 334 -16.88 11.90 -8.01
CA LEU A 334 -18.04 11.00 -7.97
C LEU A 334 -18.02 9.95 -9.10
N GLY A 335 -17.29 10.20 -10.19
CA GLY A 335 -17.02 9.21 -11.23
C GLY A 335 -16.37 7.92 -10.71
N PHE A 336 -15.65 7.98 -9.57
CA PHE A 336 -15.06 6.81 -8.92
C PHE A 336 -16.10 5.75 -8.52
N LEU A 337 -17.31 6.20 -8.16
CA LEU A 337 -18.41 5.32 -7.75
C LEU A 337 -18.79 4.31 -8.84
N ARG A 338 -18.63 4.68 -10.12
CA ARG A 338 -18.84 3.76 -11.25
C ARG A 338 -17.86 2.58 -11.21
N TYR A 339 -16.58 2.86 -10.95
CA TYR A 339 -15.55 1.83 -10.85
C TYR A 339 -15.76 0.91 -9.64
N LEU A 340 -16.21 1.47 -8.50
CA LEU A 340 -16.60 0.67 -7.34
C LEU A 340 -17.79 -0.25 -7.67
N LYS A 341 -18.79 0.26 -8.38
CA LYS A 341 -19.95 -0.54 -8.81
C LYS A 341 -19.54 -1.68 -9.76
N GLU A 342 -18.66 -1.41 -10.72
CA GLU A 342 -18.08 -2.42 -11.61
C GLU A 342 -17.28 -3.49 -10.84
N ALA A 343 -16.58 -3.08 -9.78
CA ALA A 343 -15.89 -3.97 -8.85
C ALA A 343 -16.83 -4.69 -7.85
N ARG A 344 -18.16 -4.59 -8.01
CA ARG A 344 -19.19 -5.18 -7.13
C ARG A 344 -19.10 -4.68 -5.68
N VAL A 345 -18.82 -3.39 -5.53
CA VAL A 345 -18.79 -2.68 -4.24
C VAL A 345 -19.91 -1.65 -4.23
N PRO A 346 -21.13 -2.01 -3.78
CA PRO A 346 -22.20 -1.02 -3.63
C PRO A 346 -21.88 -0.09 -2.45
N VAL A 347 -21.99 1.22 -2.69
CA VAL A 347 -21.82 2.25 -1.67
C VAL A 347 -23.02 3.18 -1.69
N ASN A 348 -23.55 3.49 -0.51
CA ASN A 348 -24.68 4.39 -0.37
C ASN A 348 -24.20 5.80 -0.02
N GLU A 349 -24.92 6.83 -0.45
CA GLU A 349 -24.64 8.18 0.01
C GLU A 349 -25.07 8.32 1.48
N TYR A 350 -24.17 8.80 2.32
CA TYR A 350 -24.55 9.18 3.68
C TYR A 350 -25.08 10.61 3.66
N GLU A 351 -26.35 10.77 4.04
CA GLU A 351 -26.92 12.10 4.25
C GLU A 351 -26.21 12.80 5.41
N PHE A 352 -25.54 13.90 5.09
CA PHE A 352 -24.76 14.65 6.05
C PHE A 352 -25.26 16.10 6.16
N SER A 353 -25.68 16.49 7.37
CA SER A 353 -26.10 17.86 7.64
C SER A 353 -24.89 18.77 7.90
N TRP A 354 -24.56 19.62 6.93
CA TRP A 354 -23.49 20.64 7.02
C TRP A 354 -23.61 21.55 8.26
N ASN A 355 -24.83 21.78 8.75
CA ASN A 355 -25.08 22.57 9.96
C ASN A 355 -24.50 21.96 11.24
N LYS A 356 -24.16 20.66 11.24
CA LYS A 356 -23.58 19.94 12.38
C LYS A 356 -22.05 19.87 12.34
N ILE A 357 -21.41 20.51 11.36
CA ILE A 357 -19.94 20.61 11.27
C ILE A 357 -19.44 21.67 12.24
N ALA A 358 -18.38 21.34 12.96
CA ALA A 358 -17.70 22.33 13.77
C ALA A 358 -17.01 23.36 12.86
N ASP A 359 -17.44 24.61 12.94
CA ASP A 359 -16.79 25.72 12.23
C ASP A 359 -15.52 26.13 12.99
N ILE A 360 -14.42 25.47 12.65
CA ILE A 360 -13.09 25.74 13.22
C ILE A 360 -12.15 26.38 12.21
N GLN A 361 -12.66 26.85 11.06
CA GLN A 361 -11.82 27.30 9.95
C GLN A 361 -10.90 28.47 10.35
N LEU A 362 -11.47 29.51 10.98
CA LEU A 362 -10.70 30.67 11.45
C LEU A 362 -9.66 30.30 12.51
N GLN A 363 -9.99 29.35 13.40
CA GLN A 363 -9.06 28.87 14.44
C GLN A 363 -7.91 28.10 13.82
N LEU A 364 -8.20 27.26 12.83
CA LEU A 364 -7.21 26.51 12.06
C LEU A 364 -6.26 27.47 11.33
N GLU A 365 -6.78 28.44 10.58
CA GLU A 365 -5.96 29.41 9.83
C GLU A 365 -5.09 30.27 10.76
N LYS A 366 -5.63 30.69 11.91
CA LYS A 366 -4.88 31.43 12.93
C LYS A 366 -3.79 30.57 13.57
N LEU A 367 -4.04 29.28 13.76
CA LEU A 367 -3.06 28.34 14.31
C LEU A 367 -1.91 28.10 13.31
N ILE A 368 -2.24 27.79 12.06
CA ILE A 368 -1.26 27.51 10.99
C ILE A 368 -0.45 28.77 10.63
N SER A 369 -1.02 29.97 10.74
CA SER A 369 -0.25 31.21 10.53
C SER A 369 0.71 31.54 11.69
N LYS A 370 0.35 31.21 12.94
CA LYS A 370 1.18 31.52 14.12
C LYS A 370 2.25 30.49 14.42
N ASN A 371 1.95 29.21 14.24
CA ASN A 371 2.88 28.13 14.58
C ASN A 371 3.77 27.77 13.39
N TYR A 372 5.04 28.19 13.44
CA TYR A 372 6.02 27.95 12.38
C TYR A 372 6.17 26.48 11.99
N PHE A 373 6.23 25.57 12.98
CA PHE A 373 6.44 24.14 12.71
C PHE A 373 5.22 23.51 12.04
N LEU A 374 4.01 23.82 12.53
CA LEU A 374 2.77 23.36 11.90
C LEU A 374 2.59 23.97 10.50
N HIS A 375 2.95 25.25 10.32
CA HIS A 375 2.94 25.90 9.02
C HIS A 375 3.78 25.17 7.98
N GLN A 376 5.02 24.85 8.35
CA GLN A 376 5.94 24.16 7.45
C GLN A 376 5.47 22.73 7.15
N SER A 377 4.97 22.02 8.16
CA SER A 377 4.38 20.68 8.00
C SER A 377 3.15 20.71 7.07
N ALA A 378 2.26 21.69 7.25
CA ALA A 378 1.09 21.92 6.39
C ALA A 378 1.50 22.19 4.94
N LYS A 379 2.54 23.00 4.73
CA LYS A 379 3.05 23.36 3.40
C LYS A 379 3.62 22.14 2.69
N GLU A 380 4.39 21.31 3.38
CA GLU A 380 4.91 20.06 2.84
C GLU A 380 3.77 19.07 2.54
N ALA A 381 2.81 18.93 3.44
CA ALA A 381 1.65 18.07 3.26
C ALA A 381 0.81 18.48 2.06
N PHE A 382 0.49 19.77 1.92
CA PHE A 382 -0.23 20.33 0.77
C PHE A 382 0.49 20.00 -0.55
N LYS A 383 1.79 20.30 -0.65
CA LYS A 383 2.57 20.01 -1.87
C LYS A 383 2.56 18.53 -2.23
N ASN A 384 2.70 17.65 -1.24
CA ASN A 384 2.71 16.21 -1.49
C ASN A 384 1.31 15.64 -1.76
N TYR A 385 0.25 16.23 -1.20
CA TYR A 385 -1.13 15.88 -1.53
C TYR A 385 -1.41 16.18 -3.01
N VAL A 386 -1.08 17.39 -3.47
CA VAL A 386 -1.28 17.79 -4.87
C VAL A 386 -0.48 16.89 -5.82
N ARG A 387 0.77 16.56 -5.48
CA ARG A 387 1.59 15.61 -6.26
C ARG A 387 1.05 14.19 -6.25
N ALA A 388 0.55 13.71 -5.12
CA ALA A 388 -0.08 12.40 -5.03
C ALA A 388 -1.35 12.35 -5.88
N TYR A 389 -2.14 13.43 -5.84
CA TYR A 389 -3.31 13.61 -6.70
C TYR A 389 -2.92 13.53 -8.18
N ASP A 390 -1.89 14.27 -8.59
CA ASP A 390 -1.33 14.24 -9.94
C ASP A 390 -0.67 12.90 -10.31
N SER A 391 -0.40 11.99 -9.38
CA SER A 391 0.09 10.65 -9.71
C SER A 391 -1.01 9.61 -9.92
N HIS A 392 -2.29 9.95 -9.69
CA HIS A 392 -3.39 8.97 -9.85
C HIS A 392 -3.49 8.47 -11.30
N HIS A 393 -3.74 7.17 -11.46
CA HIS A 393 -3.86 6.51 -12.77
C HIS A 393 -5.17 6.87 -13.48
N LEU A 394 -6.29 6.94 -12.74
CA LEU A 394 -7.62 7.26 -13.28
C LEU A 394 -7.79 8.76 -13.51
N LYS A 395 -7.07 9.31 -14.50
CA LYS A 395 -7.10 10.76 -14.83
C LYS A 395 -8.47 11.32 -15.18
N GLN A 396 -9.38 10.47 -15.65
CA GLN A 396 -10.76 10.88 -15.96
C GLN A 396 -11.59 11.19 -14.71
N VAL A 397 -11.20 10.64 -13.57
CA VAL A 397 -11.87 10.86 -12.27
C VAL A 397 -11.02 11.77 -11.39
N PHE A 398 -9.73 11.45 -11.29
CA PHE A 398 -8.76 12.19 -10.50
C PHE A 398 -7.98 13.17 -11.38
N ASP A 399 -8.71 14.14 -11.95
CA ASP A 399 -8.13 15.17 -12.82
C ASP A 399 -7.55 16.33 -12.00
N ILE A 400 -6.25 16.58 -12.17
CA ILE A 400 -5.55 17.68 -11.51
C ILE A 400 -6.03 19.05 -12.01
N GLU A 401 -6.51 19.15 -13.25
CA GLU A 401 -6.99 20.42 -13.82
C GLU A 401 -8.29 20.89 -13.14
N THR A 402 -9.06 19.95 -12.59
CA THR A 402 -10.27 20.24 -11.80
C THR A 402 -9.99 20.54 -10.32
N LEU A 403 -8.72 20.45 -9.89
CA LEU A 403 -8.34 20.66 -8.50
C LEU A 403 -8.17 22.16 -8.21
N ASP A 404 -9.17 22.77 -7.57
CA ASP A 404 -9.06 24.14 -7.08
C ASP A 404 -8.06 24.22 -5.91
N LEU A 405 -6.84 24.65 -6.23
CA LEU A 405 -5.74 24.75 -5.26
C LEU A 405 -6.04 25.71 -4.12
N ALA A 406 -6.84 26.75 -4.33
CA ALA A 406 -7.20 27.69 -3.26
C ALA A 406 -8.16 27.02 -2.26
N LYS A 407 -9.15 26.26 -2.74
CA LYS A 407 -10.05 25.49 -1.86
C LYS A 407 -9.31 24.37 -1.13
N VAL A 408 -8.41 23.66 -1.80
CA VAL A 408 -7.56 22.65 -1.15
C VAL A 408 -6.67 23.31 -0.10
N ALA A 409 -6.07 24.46 -0.37
CA ALA A 409 -5.22 25.15 0.59
C ALA A 409 -5.96 25.50 1.88
N LYS A 410 -7.25 25.87 1.80
CA LYS A 410 -8.11 26.09 2.98
C LYS A 410 -8.23 24.85 3.87
N SER A 411 -8.28 23.64 3.30
CA SER A 411 -8.33 22.40 4.08
C SER A 411 -7.05 22.08 4.83
N PHE A 412 -5.93 22.72 4.46
CA PHE A 412 -4.65 22.67 5.18
C PHE A 412 -4.43 23.90 6.09
N GLY A 413 -5.46 24.75 6.24
CA GLY A 413 -5.40 25.95 7.08
C GLY A 413 -4.69 27.14 6.45
N PHE A 414 -4.53 27.16 5.13
CA PHE A 414 -3.97 28.32 4.43
C PHE A 414 -5.05 29.22 3.86
N THR A 415 -4.90 30.53 4.05
CA THR A 415 -5.71 31.56 3.37
C THR A 415 -5.26 31.78 1.92
N VAL A 416 -3.97 31.61 1.65
CA VAL A 416 -3.34 31.74 0.33
C VAL A 416 -2.64 30.43 -0.02
N PRO A 417 -2.88 29.84 -1.20
CA PRO A 417 -2.28 28.56 -1.57
C PRO A 417 -0.75 28.65 -1.66
N PRO A 418 -0.01 27.74 -1.00
CA PRO A 418 1.43 27.65 -1.19
C PRO A 418 1.79 27.30 -2.64
N ALA A 419 2.88 27.88 -3.17
CA ALA A 419 3.35 27.55 -4.52
C ALA A 419 3.73 26.06 -4.66
N VAL A 420 3.23 25.42 -5.73
CA VAL A 420 3.51 24.03 -6.08
C VAL A 420 4.06 23.98 -7.50
N ASP A 421 5.25 23.42 -7.66
CA ASP A 421 5.80 23.13 -8.98
C ASP A 421 5.11 21.88 -9.55
N LEU A 422 4.06 22.09 -10.32
CA LEU A 422 3.43 21.05 -11.12
C LEU A 422 3.99 21.11 -12.54
N LYS A 423 4.38 19.96 -13.10
CA LYS A 423 4.71 19.84 -14.51
C LYS A 423 3.42 19.78 -15.33
N ILE A 424 2.61 20.84 -15.28
CA ILE A 424 1.42 20.93 -16.12
C ILE A 424 1.95 21.15 -17.54
N GLY A 425 1.78 20.14 -18.40
CA GLY A 425 2.01 20.30 -19.82
C GLY A 425 1.11 21.43 -20.30
N TYR A 426 1.69 22.50 -20.82
CA TYR A 426 0.95 23.57 -21.48
C TYR A 426 0.15 22.96 -22.65
N SER A 427 -1.11 22.58 -22.39
CA SER A 427 -2.14 22.52 -23.41
C SER A 427 -2.27 23.95 -23.90
N LYS A 428 -1.75 24.20 -25.12
CA LYS A 428 -1.90 25.49 -25.80
C LYS A 428 -3.37 25.86 -25.73
N ALA A 429 -3.70 26.87 -24.92
CA ALA A 429 -4.97 27.54 -24.97
C ALA A 429 -5.32 27.76 -26.44
N SER A 430 -6.48 27.28 -26.84
CA SER A 430 -7.04 27.47 -28.17
C SER A 430 -6.84 28.93 -28.56
N ARG A 431 -5.95 29.19 -29.52
CA ARG A 431 -5.90 30.49 -30.17
C ARG A 431 -7.32 30.78 -30.66
N PRO A 432 -7.91 31.94 -30.34
CA PRO A 432 -9.22 32.27 -30.88
C PRO A 432 -9.13 32.20 -32.40
N ARG A 433 -10.03 31.40 -32.98
CA ARG A 433 -10.13 31.15 -34.41
C ARG A 433 -10.23 32.52 -35.10
N LYS A 434 -9.19 32.92 -35.84
CA LYS A 434 -9.20 34.14 -36.66
C LYS A 434 -10.44 34.10 -37.54
N ARG A 435 -11.34 35.07 -37.37
CA ARG A 435 -12.47 35.29 -38.29
C ARG A 435 -11.90 35.47 -39.70
N LEU A 436 -12.38 34.66 -40.62
CA LEU A 436 -12.23 34.86 -42.05
C LEU A 436 -13.22 35.94 -42.50
N GLY A 437 -12.74 36.87 -43.34
CA GLY A 437 -13.47 38.00 -43.90
C GLY A 437 -12.84 39.32 -43.43
N GLY A 438 -12.35 40.23 -44.27
CA GLY A 438 -12.44 40.39 -45.72
C GLY A 438 -12.36 41.90 -45.98
N GLY A 439 -11.41 42.33 -46.83
CA GLY A 439 -11.38 43.66 -47.46
C GLY A 439 -10.76 44.81 -46.65
N GLY A 440 -9.74 45.47 -47.22
CA GLY A 440 -9.29 46.80 -46.77
C GLY A 440 -7.83 47.13 -47.11
N PHE A 441 -7.65 47.87 -48.21
CA PHE A 441 -6.41 48.43 -48.76
C PHE A 441 -5.55 49.27 -47.78
N GLY A 442 -4.23 49.38 -48.02
CA GLY A 442 -3.42 50.48 -47.50
C GLY A 442 -1.90 50.27 -47.48
N SER A 443 -1.24 50.59 -48.60
CA SER A 443 0.22 50.66 -48.81
C SER A 443 0.90 51.75 -47.98
N TYR A 444 2.12 51.54 -47.44
CA TYR A 444 3.18 52.58 -47.38
C TYR A 444 4.60 51.99 -47.33
N LYS A 445 5.50 52.68 -48.04
CA LYS A 445 6.84 52.31 -48.55
C LYS A 445 8.00 52.54 -47.56
N ASN A 446 9.10 51.84 -47.89
CA ASN A 446 10.53 52.02 -47.55
C ASN A 446 11.05 53.45 -47.33
N ILE A 447 12.05 53.59 -46.44
CA ILE A 447 13.23 54.48 -46.39
C ILE A 447 14.07 53.93 -45.19
N ASN A 448 15.39 53.71 -45.16
CA ASN A 448 16.52 54.10 -45.99
C ASN A 448 17.67 53.07 -45.81
N ASN A 449 18.47 52.92 -46.85
CA ASN A 449 19.68 52.10 -46.93
C ASN A 449 20.90 53.03 -46.85
N GLN A 450 21.91 52.77 -46.00
CA GLN A 450 23.28 53.24 -46.23
C GLN A 450 24.31 52.18 -45.82
N ASN A 451 25.09 51.77 -46.83
CA ASN A 451 26.27 50.93 -46.78
C ASN A 451 27.39 51.52 -45.92
N HIS A 452 28.21 50.67 -45.28
CA HIS A 452 29.67 50.70 -45.51
C HIS A 452 30.36 49.38 -45.10
N ARG A 453 31.45 49.09 -45.83
CA ARG A 453 32.12 47.81 -46.06
C ARG A 453 33.13 47.42 -44.96
N TRP A 454 33.40 46.11 -44.89
CA TRP A 454 34.49 45.40 -44.18
C TRP A 454 35.91 45.77 -44.68
N PRO A 455 37.02 45.42 -43.98
CA PRO A 455 37.67 44.10 -44.17
C PRO A 455 38.28 43.43 -42.90
N ARG A 456 38.44 42.10 -42.99
CA ARG A 456 39.23 41.22 -42.10
C ARG A 456 40.74 41.42 -42.34
N HIS A 457 41.57 41.24 -41.30
CA HIS A 457 42.96 40.78 -41.46
C HIS A 457 43.39 39.79 -40.36
N ARG A 458 44.17 38.79 -40.78
CA ARG A 458 44.74 37.67 -40.02
C ARG A 458 46.08 38.03 -39.34
N SER A 459 46.34 37.34 -38.23
CA SER A 459 47.61 36.76 -37.71
C SER A 459 48.87 37.62 -37.50
N ARG A 460 49.44 37.56 -36.29
CA ARG A 460 50.86 37.19 -36.05
C ARG A 460 51.13 36.78 -34.59
N ASN A 461 51.99 35.77 -34.46
CA ASN A 461 52.65 35.23 -33.26
C ASN A 461 53.78 36.16 -32.74
N GLU A 462 54.36 35.74 -31.61
CA GLU A 462 55.62 36.13 -30.93
C GLU A 462 55.46 37.33 -29.97
N ASN A 463 55.59 37.16 -28.66
CA ASN A 463 56.70 36.60 -27.87
C ASN A 463 56.23 35.98 -26.55
#